data_AF-C0RCD6-F1
#
_entry.id   AF-C0RCD6-F1
#
_cell.length_a   1.000
_cell.length_b   1.000
_cell.length_c   1.000
_cell.angle_alpha   90.00
_cell.angle_beta   90.00
_cell.angle_gamma   90.00
#
_symmetry.space_group_name_H-M   'P 1'
#
loop_
_entity.id
_entity.type
_entity.pdbx_description
1 polymer ?
#
loop_
_entity_poly.entity_id
_entity_poly.type
_entity_poly.pdbx_seq_one_letter_code
_entity_poly.pdbx_strand_id
1 'polypeptide(L)' 'MKLSDTRWTCRSCNTLHDRDINAALNIKAYYYKEIKTKAGTA' A
#
# COMPACT_ATOMS: atom_id res chain seq x y z
N MET A 1 -9.42 -16.08 8.21
CA MET A 1 -8.58 -15.49 7.14
C MET A 1 -7.51 -16.51 6.80
N LYS A 2 -7.44 -17.04 5.57
CA LYS A 2 -6.47 -18.09 5.21
C LYS A 2 -5.16 -17.45 4.74
N LEU A 3 -4.03 -18.07 5.04
CA LEU A 3 -2.68 -17.62 4.63
C LEU A 3 -2.52 -17.49 3.10
N SER A 4 -3.37 -18.16 2.32
CA SER A 4 -3.40 -18.05 0.85
C SER A 4 -3.99 -16.74 0.35
N ASP A 5 -4.71 -15.99 1.18
CA ASP A 5 -5.32 -14.72 0.79
C ASP A 5 -4.33 -13.55 0.82
N THR A 6 -3.13 -13.76 1.37
CA THR A 6 -2.12 -12.70 1.57
C THR A 6 -1.30 -12.42 0.33
N ARG A 7 -1.20 -13.36 -0.62
CA ARG A 7 -0.37 -13.21 -1.81
C ARG A 7 -1.12 -13.51 -3.10
N TRP A 8 -0.89 -12.70 -4.13
CA TRP A 8 -1.46 -12.93 -5.46
C TRP A 8 -0.48 -12.53 -6.55
N THR A 9 -0.50 -13.25 -7.67
CA THR A 9 0.23 -12.82 -8.87
C THR A 9 -0.61 -11.78 -9.61
N CYS A 10 -0.04 -10.60 -9.82
CA CYS A 10 -0.73 -9.55 -10.57
C CYS A 10 -0.68 -9.83 -12.07
N ARG A 11 -1.84 -9.77 -12.75
CA ARG A 11 -1.93 -10.07 -14.18
C ARG A 11 -1.29 -9.01 -15.08
N SER A 12 -1.10 -7.79 -14.61
CA SER A 12 -0.53 -6.71 -15.41
C SER A 12 0.99 -6.63 -15.33
N CYS A 13 1.58 -6.88 -14.15
CA CYS A 13 3.04 -6.84 -13.97
C CYS A 13 3.69 -8.22 -13.80
N ASN A 14 2.88 -9.28 -13.74
CA ASN A 14 3.31 -10.68 -13.57
C ASN A 14 4.18 -10.94 -12.33
N THR A 15 4.02 -10.13 -11.29
CA THR A 15 4.76 -10.23 -10.02
C THR A 15 3.87 -10.78 -8.91
N LEU A 16 4.44 -11.59 -8.00
CA LEU A 16 3.79 -12.02 -6.76
C LEU A 16 3.77 -10.86 -5.77
N HIS A 17 2.59 -10.32 -5.50
CA HIS A 17 2.37 -9.28 -4.50
C HIS A 17 1.98 -9.89 -3.16
N ASP A 18 2.26 -9.12 -2.10
CA ASP A 18 1.80 -9.36 -0.74
C ASP A 18 0.87 -8.22 -0.31
N ARG A 19 -0.30 -8.58 0.24
CA ARG A 19 -1.38 -7.65 0.58
C ARG A 19 -0.97 -6.70 1.68
N ASP A 20 -0.24 -7.20 2.66
CA ASP A 20 0.13 -6.42 3.84
C ASP A 20 1.20 -5.39 3.47
N ILE A 21 2.11 -5.75 2.56
CA ILE A 21 3.07 -4.81 1.95
C ILE A 21 2.33 -3.71 1.19
N ASN A 22 1.36 -4.07 0.33
CA ASN A 22 0.59 -3.07 -0.42
C ASN A 22 -0.23 -2.17 0.51
N ALA A 23 -0.81 -2.70 1.59
CA ALA A 23 -1.50 -1.90 2.60
C ALA A 23 -0.56 -0.91 3.29
N ALA A 24 0.64 -1.34 3.71
CA ALA A 24 1.63 -0.47 4.31
C ALA A 24 2.08 0.66 3.36
N LEU A 25 2.28 0.34 2.07
CA LEU A 25 2.60 1.34 1.04
C LEU A 25 1.46 2.36 0.87
N ASN A 26 0.21 1.91 0.85
CA ASN A 26 -0.95 2.80 0.75
C ASN A 26 -1.04 3.76 1.95
N ILE A 27 -0.84 3.27 3.17
CA ILE A 27 -0.85 4.10 4.39
C ILE A 27 0.29 5.13 4.33
N LYS A 28 1.50 4.70 3.95
CA LYS A 28 2.65 5.61 3.77
C LYS A 28 2.34 6.70 2.75
N ALA A 29 1.79 6.34 1.60
CA ALA A 29 1.43 7.29 0.55
C ALA A 29 0.37 8.30 1.03
N TYR A 30 -0.65 7.84 1.77
CA TYR A 30 -1.67 8.71 2.37
C TYR A 30 -1.05 9.74 3.32
N TYR A 31 -0.16 9.31 4.22
CA TYR A 31 0.53 10.23 5.13
C TYR A 31 1.27 11.35 4.38
N TYR A 32 2.05 11.00 3.35
CA TYR A 32 2.80 12.02 2.61
C TYR A 32 1.90 12.92 1.77
N LYS A 33 0.82 12.38 1.20
CA LYS A 33 -0.09 13.15 0.34
C LYS A 33 -1.00 14.09 1.14
N GLU A 34 -1.55 13.61 2.25
CA GLU A 34 -2.66 14.27 2.95
C GLU A 34 -2.26 14.87 4.30
N ILE A 35 -1.25 14.32 4.97
CA ILE A 35 -0.86 14.75 6.33
C ILE A 35 0.35 15.70 6.25
N LYS A 36 1.42 15.29 5.57
CA LYS A 36 2.65 16.10 5.48
C LYS A 36 2.43 17.44 4.75
N THR A 37 1.59 17.45 3.71
CA THR A 37 1.27 18.66 2.93
C THR A 37 0.47 19.69 3.74
N LYS A 38 -0.44 19.24 4.62
CA LYS A 38 -1.25 20.13 5.50
C LYS A 38 -0.45 20.69 6.68
N ALA A 39 0.59 19.98 7.12
CA ALA A 39 1.47 20.44 8.19
C ALA A 39 2.45 21.56 7.75
N GLY A 40 2.61 21.78 6.44
CA GLY A 40 3.49 22.82 5.90
C GLY A 40 2.81 24.16 5.57
N THR A 41 1.51 24.29 5.82
CA THR A 41 0.72 25.50 5.49
C THR A 41 0.16 26.21 6.72
N ALA A 42 0.80 26.07 7.89
CA ALA A 42 0.46 26.80 9.10
C ALA A 42 1.43 27.97 9.33
#